data_AF-A0AAP5YCN8-F1
#
_entry.id   AF-A0AAP5YCN8-F1
#
_cell.length_a   1.000
_cell.length_b   1.000
_cell.length_c   1.000
_cell.angle_alpha   90.00
_cell.angle_beta   90.00
_cell.angle_gamma   90.00
#
_symmetry.space_group_name_H-M   'P 1'
#
loop_
_entity.id
_entity.type
_entity.pdbx_description
1 polymer ?
#
loop_
_entity_poly.entity_id
_entity_poly.type
_entity_poly.pdbx_seq_one_letter_code
_entity_poly.pdbx_strand_id
1 'polypeptide(L)'
;SHNPRSTVGTITEVYDYLRLLYARVGEPRCPTHHAPLAAQTVSQMVDKVLELPEGSKMMLLAPIVKERKGEHVKTLENLAAQGFIRARIDGETCDLSDPPTLELHKKHTIEVVVDRFKVRPDLQQRLAESFETTLELSGGIAVIAPMDGDGEEIIFSANFACPQCGYSMQELEPRLFSFNNPAGACGTCDGLGVQQYFDPSRVIQDDSLSLAQGAIRGWDQKNYYYFQMLTSLADHYGFDLHAPFNSLPKKTQDVILKGSGRTEIEFKYINDRGDIRVKRHPFEGILNTLERRYRDTESNSVREELAKYISTKSCSSCGGTRLRLEARNVFIADTTLPEIVELSIADALTFFQTLKLEGQRAQIAEKVMKEINDRLQFLVNVGLNYLNLSRSAET
;
A
#
# COMPACT_ATOMS: atom_id res chain seq x y z
N SER A 1 -0.96 16.70 -26.96
CA SER A 1 -0.14 16.02 -25.94
C SER A 1 -1.06 15.60 -24.80
N HIS A 2 -1.60 14.38 -24.89
CA HIS A 2 -2.54 13.87 -23.89
C HIS A 2 -1.74 13.37 -22.68
N ASN A 3 -1.96 13.95 -21.50
CA ASN A 3 -1.37 13.45 -20.26
C ASN A 3 -2.35 12.43 -19.63
N PRO A 4 -2.04 11.12 -19.61
CA PRO A 4 -2.93 10.09 -19.09
C PRO A 4 -3.18 10.21 -17.58
N ARG A 5 -2.46 11.10 -16.89
CA ARG A 5 -2.62 11.36 -15.45
C ARG A 5 -3.61 12.50 -15.16
N SER A 6 -4.03 13.28 -16.15
CA SER A 6 -4.95 14.41 -15.92
C SER A 6 -6.39 13.93 -15.66
N THR A 7 -6.97 14.39 -14.55
CA THR A 7 -8.38 14.19 -14.20
C THR A 7 -9.11 15.52 -14.07
N VAL A 8 -10.45 15.47 -14.02
CA VAL A 8 -11.30 16.63 -13.73
C VAL A 8 -10.81 17.36 -12.47
N GLY A 9 -10.52 16.62 -11.40
CA GLY A 9 -10.03 17.18 -10.14
C GLY A 9 -8.68 17.91 -10.27
N THR A 10 -7.77 17.42 -11.11
CA THR A 10 -6.48 18.11 -11.35
C THR A 10 -6.62 19.35 -12.23
N ILE A 11 -7.50 19.34 -13.24
CA ILE A 11 -7.71 20.48 -14.14
C ILE A 11 -8.42 21.63 -13.42
N THR A 12 -9.36 21.29 -12.55
CA THR A 12 -10.13 22.25 -11.75
C THR A 12 -9.39 22.71 -10.49
N GLU A 13 -8.20 22.16 -10.25
CA GLU A 13 -7.37 22.31 -9.05
C GLU A 13 -8.07 21.90 -7.73
N VAL A 14 -9.30 21.38 -7.77
CA VAL A 14 -10.02 20.89 -6.59
C VAL A 14 -9.19 19.82 -5.88
N TYR A 15 -8.55 18.94 -6.65
CA TYR A 15 -7.68 17.89 -6.10
C TYR A 15 -6.51 18.48 -5.29
N ASP A 16 -5.99 19.65 -5.67
CA ASP A 16 -4.86 20.26 -4.99
C ASP A 16 -5.23 20.77 -3.59
N TYR A 17 -6.42 21.36 -3.45
CA TYR A 17 -6.97 21.72 -2.15
C TYR A 17 -7.35 20.50 -1.32
N LEU A 18 -7.86 19.43 -1.95
CA LEU A 18 -8.12 18.17 -1.26
C LEU A 18 -6.84 17.59 -0.66
N ARG A 19 -5.72 17.57 -1.39
CA ARG A 19 -4.42 17.13 -0.84
C ARG A 19 -4.00 17.96 0.36
N LEU A 20 -4.17 19.28 0.28
CA LEU A 20 -3.84 20.18 1.39
C LEU A 20 -4.73 19.91 2.61
N LEU A 21 -6.03 19.74 2.40
CA LEU A 21 -6.99 19.44 3.46
C LEU A 21 -6.63 18.12 4.16
N TYR A 22 -6.48 17.03 3.41
CA TYR A 22 -6.15 15.71 3.97
C TYR A 22 -4.78 15.70 4.68
N ALA A 23 -3.81 16.49 4.22
CA ALA A 23 -2.53 16.62 4.93
C ALA A 23 -2.65 17.35 6.26
N ARG A 24 -3.55 18.35 6.36
CA ARG A 24 -3.63 19.22 7.55
C ARG A 24 -4.61 18.74 8.61
N VAL A 25 -5.74 18.16 8.20
CA VAL A 25 -6.80 17.72 9.13
C VAL A 25 -7.13 16.24 9.03
N GLY A 26 -6.54 15.52 8.08
CA GLY A 26 -6.74 14.10 7.92
C GLY A 26 -6.20 13.31 9.11
N GLU A 27 -6.95 12.30 9.51
CA GLU A 27 -6.56 11.34 10.53
C GLU A 27 -6.01 10.08 9.85
N PRO A 28 -4.70 9.81 9.97
CA PRO A 28 -4.12 8.59 9.44
C PRO A 28 -4.54 7.40 10.31
N ARG A 29 -4.89 6.27 9.69
CA ARG A 29 -5.30 5.05 10.40
C ARG A 29 -4.50 3.85 9.91
N CYS A 30 -4.31 2.88 10.80
CA CYS A 30 -3.67 1.62 10.45
C CYS A 30 -4.52 0.88 9.40
N PRO A 31 -3.95 0.44 8.26
CA PRO A 31 -4.70 -0.30 7.24
C PRO A 31 -5.25 -1.65 7.71
N THR A 32 -4.69 -2.21 8.79
CA THR A 32 -5.06 -3.53 9.32
C THR A 32 -6.00 -3.43 10.52
N HIS A 33 -5.71 -2.52 11.46
CA HIS A 33 -6.44 -2.41 12.72
C HIS A 33 -7.40 -1.22 12.76
N HIS A 34 -7.36 -0.34 11.76
CA HIS A 34 -8.12 0.91 11.68
C HIS A 34 -7.92 1.88 12.87
N ALA A 35 -6.98 1.59 13.76
CA ALA A 35 -6.61 2.46 14.86
C ALA A 35 -5.92 3.74 14.37
N PRO A 36 -6.20 4.90 14.99
CA PRO A 36 -5.56 6.17 14.62
C PRO A 36 -4.05 6.13 14.86
N LEU A 37 -3.29 6.64 13.90
CA LEU A 37 -1.84 6.80 13.95
C LEU A 37 -1.54 8.21 14.47
N ALA A 38 -1.89 8.50 15.72
CA ALA A 38 -1.67 9.83 16.28
C ALA A 38 -0.21 10.00 16.71
N ALA A 39 0.55 10.83 15.99
CA ALA A 39 1.81 11.37 16.49
C ALA A 39 1.52 12.50 17.48
N GLN A 40 2.13 12.43 18.67
CA GLN A 40 2.00 13.45 19.71
C GLN A 40 3.37 14.03 20.03
N THR A 41 3.44 15.32 20.34
CA THR A 41 4.67 15.93 20.86
C THR A 41 4.84 15.59 22.34
N VAL A 42 6.08 15.63 22.85
CA VAL A 42 6.35 15.40 24.28
C VAL A 42 5.48 16.31 25.16
N SER A 43 5.34 17.59 24.81
CA SER A 43 4.47 18.53 25.52
C SER A 43 3.01 18.05 25.58
N GLN A 44 2.45 17.60 24.46
CA GLN A 44 1.07 17.06 24.42
C GLN A 44 0.93 15.79 25.26
N MET A 45 1.94 14.91 25.25
CA MET A 45 1.95 13.71 26.09
C MET A 45 1.95 14.07 27.57
N VAL A 46 2.79 15.02 27.97
CA VAL A 46 2.88 15.52 29.36
C VAL A 46 1.56 16.16 29.79
N ASP A 47 1.00 17.05 28.97
CA ASP A 47 -0.27 17.72 29.27
C ASP A 47 -1.39 16.70 29.50
N LYS A 48 -1.49 15.68 28.64
CA LYS A 48 -2.49 14.59 28.77
C LYS A 48 -2.29 13.74 30.04
N VAL A 49 -1.06 13.55 30.49
CA VAL A 49 -0.78 12.86 31.77
C VAL A 49 -1.15 13.74 32.97
N LEU A 50 -0.96 15.05 32.88
CA LEU A 50 -1.33 16.00 33.93
C LEU A 50 -2.85 16.21 34.06
N GLU A 51 -3.63 15.86 33.03
CA GLU A 51 -5.11 15.82 33.07
C GLU A 51 -5.66 14.65 33.92
N LEU A 52 -4.84 13.66 34.27
CA LEU A 52 -5.25 12.53 35.10
C LEU A 52 -5.55 12.96 36.55
N PRO A 53 -6.35 12.20 37.32
CA PRO A 53 -6.69 12.55 38.70
C PRO A 53 -5.44 12.73 39.57
N GLU A 54 -5.39 13.84 40.32
CA GLU A 54 -4.26 14.17 41.19
C GLU A 54 -4.02 13.05 42.22
N GLY A 55 -2.75 12.69 42.42
CA GLY A 55 -2.34 11.63 43.35
C GLY A 55 -2.33 10.21 42.76
N SER A 56 -2.81 10.02 41.52
CA SER A 56 -2.73 8.73 40.82
C SER A 56 -1.28 8.27 40.68
N LYS A 57 -0.99 7.01 41.05
CA LYS A 57 0.36 6.44 40.96
C LYS A 57 0.56 5.77 39.60
N MET A 58 1.39 6.37 38.77
CA MET A 58 1.63 5.92 37.40
C MET A 58 3.11 5.59 37.18
N MET A 59 3.39 4.69 36.25
CA MET A 59 4.72 4.41 35.73
C MET A 59 4.77 4.67 34.22
N LEU A 60 5.91 5.18 33.78
CA LEU A 60 6.23 5.39 32.38
C LEU A 60 7.12 4.24 31.89
N LEU A 61 6.67 3.59 30.83
CA LEU A 61 7.23 2.37 30.29
C LEU A 61 7.69 2.59 28.85
N ALA A 62 8.89 2.10 28.53
CA ALA A 62 9.43 2.04 27.18
C ALA A 62 9.28 0.60 26.65
N PRO A 63 8.37 0.32 25.69
CA PRO A 63 8.21 -1.02 25.14
C PRO A 63 9.35 -1.34 24.17
N ILE A 64 10.25 -2.24 24.56
CA ILE A 64 11.44 -2.62 23.78
C ILE A 64 11.13 -3.83 22.90
N VAL A 65 10.39 -4.79 23.45
CA VAL A 65 9.98 -6.01 22.75
C VAL A 65 8.49 -6.17 22.92
N LYS A 66 7.77 -6.44 21.83
CA LYS A 66 6.32 -6.67 21.85
C LYS A 66 5.98 -7.93 21.10
N GLU A 67 5.41 -8.92 21.78
CA GLU A 67 4.91 -10.17 21.19
C GLU A 67 5.93 -10.91 20.28
N ARG A 68 7.23 -10.87 20.63
CA ARG A 68 8.29 -11.54 19.87
C ARG A 68 8.81 -12.78 20.59
N LYS A 69 9.05 -13.84 19.83
CA LYS A 69 9.67 -15.07 20.34
C LYS A 69 11.16 -14.88 20.59
N GLY A 70 11.67 -15.44 21.68
CA GLY A 70 13.09 -15.46 21.99
C GLY A 70 13.38 -15.29 23.48
N GLU A 71 14.59 -15.66 23.90
CA GLU A 71 15.03 -15.55 25.29
C GLU A 71 15.46 -14.13 25.67
N HIS A 72 15.73 -13.26 24.68
CA HIS A 72 16.08 -11.84 24.82
C HIS A 72 17.19 -11.49 25.85
N VAL A 73 18.03 -12.44 26.25
CA VAL A 73 19.09 -12.28 27.26
C VAL A 73 19.99 -11.08 26.98
N LYS A 74 20.51 -10.97 25.74
CA LYS A 74 21.35 -9.83 25.32
C LYS A 74 20.63 -8.48 25.45
N THR A 75 19.32 -8.45 25.20
CA THR A 75 18.53 -7.23 25.33
C THR A 75 18.44 -6.81 26.80
N LEU A 76 18.18 -7.76 27.71
CA LEU A 76 18.11 -7.51 29.14
C LEU A 76 19.47 -7.07 29.71
N GLU A 77 20.56 -7.73 29.32
CA GLU A 77 21.93 -7.34 29.69
C GLU A 77 22.27 -5.92 29.23
N ASN A 78 21.92 -5.56 27.98
CA ASN A 78 22.16 -4.23 27.44
C ASN A 78 21.37 -3.15 28.20
N LEU A 79 20.13 -3.45 28.61
CA LEU A 79 19.29 -2.54 29.40
C LEU A 79 19.86 -2.33 30.81
N ALA A 80 20.31 -3.40 31.46
CA ALA A 80 21.01 -3.31 32.75
C ALA A 80 22.31 -2.50 32.63
N ALA A 81 23.09 -2.71 31.56
CA ALA A 81 24.32 -1.97 31.30
C ALA A 81 24.08 -0.46 31.03
N GLN A 82 22.91 -0.09 30.51
CA GLN A 82 22.48 1.31 30.36
C GLN A 82 22.01 1.95 31.68
N GLY A 83 21.95 1.18 32.77
CA GLY A 83 21.62 1.66 34.11
C GLY A 83 20.13 1.54 34.48
N PHE A 84 19.32 0.86 33.67
CA PHE A 84 17.92 0.59 34.02
C PHE A 84 17.84 -0.52 35.07
N ILE A 85 17.01 -0.30 36.10
CA ILE A 85 16.91 -1.20 37.26
C ILE A 85 15.70 -2.14 37.15
N ARG A 86 14.60 -1.70 36.53
CA ARG A 86 13.35 -2.46 36.48
C ARG A 86 12.80 -2.56 35.07
N ALA A 87 12.17 -3.70 34.80
CA ALA A 87 11.38 -3.93 33.59
C ALA A 87 10.09 -4.66 33.95
N ARG A 88 9.06 -4.45 33.15
CA ARG A 88 7.83 -5.25 33.13
C ARG A 88 7.95 -6.27 32.01
N ILE A 89 7.95 -7.54 32.36
CA ILE A 89 8.09 -8.67 31.46
C ILE A 89 6.82 -9.50 31.56
N ASP A 90 6.11 -9.64 30.45
CA ASP A 90 4.83 -10.38 30.37
C ASP A 90 3.80 -9.96 31.44
N GLY A 91 3.81 -8.67 31.80
CA GLY A 91 2.90 -8.07 32.78
C GLY A 91 3.45 -8.02 34.22
N GLU A 92 4.51 -8.77 34.54
CA GLU A 92 5.12 -8.79 35.86
C GLU A 92 6.33 -7.84 35.94
N THR A 93 6.39 -7.01 36.99
CA THR A 93 7.53 -6.11 37.19
C THR A 93 8.65 -6.85 37.91
N CYS A 94 9.83 -6.93 37.29
CA CYS A 94 11.02 -7.57 37.83
C CYS A 94 12.22 -6.60 37.91
N ASP A 95 13.24 -7.02 38.65
CA ASP A 95 14.53 -6.34 38.69
C ASP A 95 15.41 -6.83 37.52
N LEU A 96 16.10 -5.92 36.84
CA LEU A 96 16.98 -6.24 35.71
C LEU A 96 18.33 -6.81 36.15
N SER A 97 18.68 -6.71 37.44
CA SER A 97 19.87 -7.36 38.01
C SER A 97 19.71 -8.88 38.14
N ASP A 98 18.47 -9.37 38.24
CA ASP A 98 18.12 -10.79 38.29
C ASP A 98 16.83 -11.04 37.47
N PRO A 99 16.92 -10.94 36.13
CA PRO A 99 15.74 -11.05 35.29
C PRO A 99 15.27 -12.51 35.18
N PRO A 100 13.94 -12.75 35.02
CA PRO A 100 13.41 -14.08 34.82
C PRO A 100 13.94 -14.71 33.53
N THR A 101 14.14 -16.03 33.56
CA THR A 101 14.54 -16.77 32.36
C THR A 101 13.36 -16.89 31.39
N LEU A 102 13.51 -16.34 30.19
CA LEU A 102 12.48 -16.37 29.13
C LEU A 102 12.62 -17.61 28.24
N GLU A 103 11.51 -18.10 27.70
CA GLU A 103 11.47 -19.31 26.87
C GLU A 103 11.63 -18.98 25.38
N LEU A 104 12.56 -19.65 24.69
CA LEU A 104 12.86 -19.39 23.27
C LEU A 104 11.63 -19.45 22.33
N HIS A 105 10.66 -20.31 22.61
CA HIS A 105 9.53 -20.59 21.72
C HIS A 105 8.23 -19.84 22.07
N LYS A 106 8.19 -19.17 23.24
CA LYS A 106 7.06 -18.34 23.64
C LYS A 106 7.27 -16.90 23.19
N LYS A 107 6.18 -16.19 22.95
CA LYS A 107 6.21 -14.76 22.68
C LYS A 107 6.29 -14.03 24.00
N HIS A 108 7.15 -13.02 24.05
CA HIS A 108 7.37 -12.21 25.24
C HIS A 108 7.19 -10.72 24.91
N THR A 109 6.77 -9.96 25.91
CA THR A 109 6.68 -8.51 25.90
C THR A 109 7.56 -7.95 27.02
N ILE A 110 8.49 -7.06 26.67
CA ILE A 110 9.49 -6.48 27.58
C ILE A 110 9.38 -4.96 27.51
N GLU A 111 9.08 -4.34 28.63
CA GLU A 111 8.88 -2.91 28.76
C GLU A 111 9.74 -2.37 29.91
N VAL A 112 10.62 -1.42 29.64
CA VAL A 112 11.52 -0.87 30.66
C VAL A 112 10.79 0.18 31.48
N VAL A 113 10.92 0.13 32.81
CA VAL A 113 10.36 1.16 33.69
C VAL A 113 11.32 2.35 33.72
N VAL A 114 10.96 3.44 33.05
CA VAL A 114 11.78 4.65 32.94
C VAL A 114 11.51 5.60 34.10
N ASP A 115 10.23 5.83 34.43
CA ASP A 115 9.86 6.70 35.56
C ASP A 115 8.68 6.13 36.34
N ARG A 116 8.61 6.56 37.60
CA ARG A 116 7.65 6.17 38.62
C ARG A 116 7.21 7.42 39.35
N PHE A 117 5.95 7.81 39.22
CA PHE A 117 5.49 9.10 39.73
C PHE A 117 4.06 9.07 40.26
N LYS A 118 3.71 10.14 40.99
CA LYS A 118 2.34 10.48 41.34
C LYS A 118 1.95 11.74 40.58
N VAL A 119 0.77 11.75 39.97
CA VAL A 119 0.28 12.89 39.18
C VAL A 119 0.15 14.11 40.09
N ARG A 120 0.90 15.17 39.77
CA ARG A 120 0.94 16.45 40.46
C ARG A 120 1.31 17.56 39.45
N PRO A 121 0.83 18.80 39.64
CA PRO A 121 1.03 19.89 38.68
C PRO A 121 2.50 20.33 38.52
N ASP A 122 3.37 20.08 39.51
CA ASP A 122 4.79 20.46 39.49
C ASP A 122 5.68 19.46 38.72
N LEU A 123 5.12 18.37 38.19
CA LEU A 123 5.88 17.28 37.58
C LEU A 123 6.24 17.51 36.10
N GLN A 124 5.80 18.63 35.51
CA GLN A 124 5.86 18.85 34.06
C GLN A 124 7.26 18.67 33.45
N GLN A 125 8.28 19.33 34.03
CA GLN A 125 9.65 19.26 33.52
C GLN A 125 10.24 17.83 33.63
N ARG A 126 10.05 17.18 34.78
CA ARG A 126 10.52 15.81 34.98
C ARG A 126 9.85 14.83 34.02
N LEU A 127 8.54 14.96 33.82
CA LEU A 127 7.82 14.11 32.87
C LEU A 127 8.34 14.29 31.45
N ALA A 128 8.64 15.52 31.03
CA ALA A 128 9.19 15.79 29.71
C ALA A 128 10.52 15.06 29.48
N GLU A 129 11.47 15.19 30.42
CA GLU A 129 12.77 14.49 30.38
C GLU A 129 12.60 12.95 30.36
N SER A 130 11.67 12.43 31.17
CA SER A 130 11.34 11.00 31.21
C SER A 130 10.70 10.52 29.90
N PHE A 131 9.81 11.31 29.27
CA PHE A 131 9.22 11.00 27.98
C PHE A 131 10.27 11.00 26.86
N GLU A 132 11.17 11.99 26.82
CA GLU A 132 12.27 12.01 25.84
C GLU A 132 13.11 10.75 25.92
N THR A 133 13.54 10.39 27.14
CA THR A 133 14.31 9.16 27.39
C THR A 133 13.55 7.91 26.96
N THR A 134 12.25 7.84 27.28
CA THR A 134 11.38 6.70 26.95
C THR A 134 11.22 6.53 25.44
N LEU A 135 10.99 7.63 24.72
CA LEU A 135 10.79 7.64 23.28
C LEU A 135 12.09 7.31 22.53
N GLU A 136 13.23 7.82 22.99
CA GLU A 136 14.53 7.46 22.42
C GLU A 136 14.81 5.96 22.57
N LEU A 137 14.54 5.40 23.75
CA LEU A 137 14.80 3.99 24.04
C LEU A 137 13.90 3.02 23.25
N SER A 138 12.62 3.36 23.06
CA SER A 138 11.64 2.49 22.40
C SER A 138 11.49 2.72 20.88
N GLY A 139 12.15 3.74 20.32
CA GLY A 139 11.94 4.15 18.93
C GLY A 139 10.62 4.91 18.71
N GLY A 140 10.17 5.65 19.72
CA GLY A 140 9.08 6.62 19.62
C GLY A 140 7.74 6.16 20.18
N ILE A 141 7.71 5.17 21.08
CA ILE A 141 6.49 4.72 21.79
C ILE A 141 6.67 4.86 23.30
N ALA A 142 5.67 5.37 24.00
CA ALA A 142 5.66 5.44 25.45
C ALA A 142 4.35 4.87 25.99
N VAL A 143 4.39 4.14 27.10
CA VAL A 143 3.19 3.59 27.73
C VAL A 143 3.12 4.11 29.17
N ILE A 144 1.98 4.68 29.53
CA ILE A 144 1.65 5.06 30.90
C ILE A 144 0.74 3.99 31.47
N ALA A 145 1.18 3.35 32.54
CA ALA A 145 0.43 2.31 33.24
C ALA A 145 0.26 2.66 34.73
N PRO A 146 -0.86 2.32 35.36
CA PRO A 146 -1.03 2.45 36.80
C PRO A 146 -0.12 1.47 37.55
N MET A 147 0.39 1.88 38.72
CA MET A 147 1.22 1.00 39.57
C MET A 147 0.40 0.00 40.37
N ASP A 148 -0.81 0.41 40.75
CA ASP A 148 -1.69 -0.31 41.65
C ASP A 148 -2.95 -0.76 40.85
N GLY A 149 -2.94 -1.95 40.24
CA GLY A 149 -4.14 -2.62 39.69
C GLY A 149 -4.36 -2.59 38.16
N ASP A 150 -5.51 -3.14 37.73
CA ASP A 150 -5.98 -3.30 36.33
C ASP A 150 -6.61 -2.01 35.75
N GLY A 151 -5.92 -0.87 35.84
CA GLY A 151 -6.38 0.35 35.16
C GLY A 151 -5.98 0.38 33.68
N GLU A 152 -6.69 1.17 32.87
CA GLU A 152 -6.38 1.29 31.44
C GLU A 152 -5.00 1.91 31.20
N GLU A 153 -4.23 1.29 30.32
CA GLU A 153 -2.94 1.81 29.87
C GLU A 153 -3.13 2.86 28.78
N ILE A 154 -2.34 3.93 28.87
CA ILE A 154 -2.34 5.00 27.88
C ILE A 154 -1.09 4.86 27.03
N ILE A 155 -1.28 4.59 25.74
CA ILE A 155 -0.18 4.48 24.79
C ILE A 155 -0.02 5.80 24.05
N PHE A 156 1.21 6.30 24.05
CA PHE A 156 1.66 7.45 23.31
C PHE A 156 2.62 7.02 22.20
N SER A 157 2.58 7.74 21.08
CA SER A 157 3.52 7.56 19.97
C SER A 157 4.00 8.92 19.51
N ALA A 158 5.32 9.11 19.45
CA ALA A 158 5.94 10.28 18.81
C ALA A 158 5.94 10.15 17.28
N ASN A 159 5.77 8.93 16.77
CA ASN A 159 5.70 8.62 15.36
C ASN A 159 4.25 8.37 14.91
N PHE A 160 3.95 8.51 13.62
CA PHE A 160 2.68 8.04 13.03
C PHE A 160 2.69 6.51 12.94
N ALA A 161 2.67 5.83 14.08
CA ALA A 161 2.85 4.39 14.20
C ALA A 161 1.67 3.71 14.91
N CYS A 162 1.33 2.50 14.44
CA CYS A 162 0.26 1.70 14.99
C CYS A 162 0.77 1.00 16.25
N PRO A 163 0.10 1.16 17.40
CA PRO A 163 0.55 0.52 18.64
C PRO A 163 0.39 -1.00 18.63
N GLN A 164 -0.38 -1.58 17.68
CA GLN A 164 -0.66 -3.03 17.64
C GLN A 164 0.29 -3.82 16.72
N CYS A 165 0.48 -3.40 15.46
CA CYS A 165 1.40 -4.08 14.52
C CYS A 165 2.74 -3.37 14.28
N GLY A 166 2.94 -2.16 14.81
CA GLY A 166 4.13 -1.36 14.52
C GLY A 166 4.16 -0.77 13.11
N TYR A 167 3.04 -0.83 12.36
CA TYR A 167 2.93 -0.14 11.08
C TYR A 167 3.15 1.37 11.28
N SER A 168 4.17 1.93 10.65
CA SER A 168 4.49 3.35 10.73
C SER A 168 4.38 4.03 9.37
N MET A 169 4.03 5.30 9.37
CA MET A 169 4.06 6.15 8.17
C MET A 169 4.87 7.43 8.40
N GLN A 170 5.24 8.06 7.29
CA GLN A 170 5.84 9.39 7.30
C GLN A 170 4.80 10.46 7.63
N GLU A 171 5.27 11.65 7.97
CA GLU A 171 4.42 12.81 8.25
C GLU A 171 3.45 13.10 7.08
N LEU A 172 2.25 13.56 7.43
CA LEU A 172 1.22 13.92 6.47
C LEU A 172 1.57 15.22 5.76
N GLU A 173 2.21 15.07 4.61
CA GLU A 173 2.46 16.18 3.69
C GLU A 173 1.53 16.13 2.46
N PRO A 174 1.16 17.27 1.86
CA PRO A 174 0.29 17.29 0.67
C PRO A 174 0.81 16.44 -0.50
N ARG A 175 2.14 16.29 -0.64
CA ARG A 175 2.75 15.46 -1.68
C ARG A 175 2.41 13.97 -1.55
N LEU A 176 2.11 13.49 -0.34
CA LEU A 176 1.70 12.11 -0.08
C LEU A 176 0.37 11.77 -0.77
N PHE A 177 -0.48 12.76 -1.00
CA PHE A 177 -1.79 12.60 -1.62
C PHE A 177 -1.76 12.85 -3.14
N SER A 178 -0.56 13.05 -3.72
CA SER A 178 -0.39 13.30 -5.14
C SER A 178 0.02 12.01 -5.86
N PHE A 179 -0.85 11.48 -6.73
CA PHE A 179 -0.48 10.36 -7.61
C PHE A 179 0.51 10.76 -8.72
N ASN A 180 0.79 12.05 -8.91
CA ASN A 180 1.84 12.53 -9.80
C ASN A 180 3.22 12.60 -9.13
N ASN A 181 3.30 12.40 -7.80
CA ASN A 181 4.54 12.42 -7.05
C ASN A 181 4.89 11.00 -6.58
N PRO A 182 6.11 10.49 -6.78
CA PRO A 182 6.54 9.18 -6.28
C PRO A 182 6.30 8.98 -4.78
N ALA A 183 6.30 10.06 -3.99
CA ALA A 183 6.00 10.02 -2.56
C ALA A 183 4.55 9.56 -2.27
N GLY A 184 3.60 9.83 -3.15
CA GLY A 184 2.18 9.49 -2.98
C GLY A 184 1.63 8.45 -3.96
N ALA A 185 2.30 8.27 -5.10
CA ALA A 185 1.90 7.37 -6.17
C ALA A 185 1.94 5.89 -5.73
N CYS A 186 0.99 5.10 -6.23
CA CYS A 186 1.03 3.66 -6.10
C CYS A 186 2.29 3.12 -6.80
N GLY A 187 3.18 2.44 -6.06
CA GLY A 187 4.42 1.90 -6.62
C GLY A 187 4.22 0.83 -7.70
N THR A 188 3.06 0.19 -7.77
CA THR A 188 2.78 -0.86 -8.78
C THR A 188 2.39 -0.28 -10.15
N CYS A 189 1.69 0.85 -10.19
CA CYS A 189 1.20 1.47 -11.43
C CYS A 189 1.75 2.88 -11.67
N ASP A 190 2.71 3.32 -10.85
CA ASP A 190 3.31 4.65 -10.89
C ASP A 190 2.27 5.79 -10.97
N GLY A 191 1.19 5.66 -10.20
CA GLY A 191 0.13 6.67 -10.15
C GLY A 191 -0.81 6.69 -11.36
N LEU A 192 -0.72 5.74 -12.29
CA LEU A 192 -1.67 5.63 -13.41
C LEU A 192 -3.05 5.10 -12.98
N GLY A 193 -3.09 4.28 -11.92
CA GLY A 193 -4.31 3.60 -11.46
C GLY A 193 -4.71 2.38 -12.29
N VAL A 194 -4.15 2.24 -13.49
CA VAL A 194 -4.38 1.11 -14.37
C VAL A 194 -3.11 0.30 -14.56
N GLN A 195 -3.27 -0.99 -14.85
CA GLN A 195 -2.22 -1.85 -15.35
C GLN A 195 -2.56 -2.24 -16.79
N GLN A 196 -1.57 -2.09 -17.65
CA GLN A 196 -1.63 -2.58 -19.03
C GLN A 196 -1.35 -4.08 -19.02
N TYR A 197 -2.11 -4.83 -19.81
CA TYR A 197 -1.88 -6.26 -20.03
C TYR A 197 -2.28 -6.63 -21.44
N PHE A 198 -1.66 -7.67 -21.98
CA PHE A 198 -2.08 -8.24 -23.27
C PHE A 198 -3.37 -9.02 -23.08
N ASP A 199 -4.41 -8.59 -23.77
CA ASP A 199 -5.74 -9.17 -23.67
C ASP A 199 -5.83 -10.42 -24.56
N PRO A 200 -6.05 -11.62 -23.99
CA PRO A 200 -6.16 -12.84 -24.78
C PRO A 200 -7.19 -12.73 -25.90
N SER A 201 -8.31 -12.05 -25.66
CA SER A 201 -9.39 -11.89 -26.62
C SER A 201 -9.03 -10.99 -27.80
N ARG A 202 -8.05 -10.10 -27.64
CA ARG A 202 -7.52 -9.26 -28.73
C ARG A 202 -6.37 -9.92 -29.47
N VAL A 203 -5.60 -10.77 -28.78
CA VAL A 203 -4.48 -11.52 -29.36
C VAL A 203 -4.98 -12.66 -30.26
N ILE A 204 -6.06 -13.33 -29.84
CA ILE A 204 -6.74 -14.34 -30.65
C ILE A 204 -7.58 -13.59 -31.71
N GLN A 205 -7.24 -13.75 -32.98
CA GLN A 205 -7.94 -13.07 -34.07
C GLN A 205 -9.26 -13.76 -34.41
N ASP A 206 -9.23 -15.09 -34.43
CA ASP A 206 -10.37 -15.94 -34.72
C ASP A 206 -10.16 -17.28 -34.01
N ASP A 207 -11.04 -17.58 -33.04
CA ASP A 207 -10.94 -18.80 -32.24
C ASP A 207 -11.50 -20.05 -32.95
N SER A 208 -12.18 -19.87 -34.09
CA SER A 208 -12.68 -20.95 -34.94
C SER A 208 -11.60 -21.52 -35.86
N LEU A 209 -10.50 -20.78 -36.07
CA LEU A 209 -9.34 -21.25 -36.79
C LEU A 209 -8.43 -22.07 -35.89
N SER A 210 -7.61 -22.91 -36.51
CA SER A 210 -6.53 -23.62 -35.83
C SER A 210 -5.31 -22.73 -35.62
N LEU A 211 -4.42 -23.12 -34.69
CA LEU A 211 -3.14 -22.42 -34.50
C LEU A 211 -2.31 -22.42 -35.80
N ALA A 212 -2.30 -23.54 -36.52
CA ALA A 212 -1.62 -23.66 -37.80
C ALA A 212 -2.14 -22.68 -38.87
N GLN A 213 -3.46 -22.40 -38.87
CA GLN A 213 -4.12 -21.50 -39.82
C GLN A 213 -4.09 -20.03 -39.41
N GLY A 214 -3.55 -19.70 -38.23
CA GLY A 214 -3.39 -18.33 -37.78
C GLY A 214 -4.47 -17.81 -36.83
N ALA A 215 -5.03 -18.68 -35.97
CA ALA A 215 -5.85 -18.24 -34.84
C ALA A 215 -5.16 -17.13 -34.01
N ILE A 216 -3.83 -17.17 -33.91
CA ILE A 216 -3.00 -16.14 -33.29
C ILE A 216 -1.95 -15.66 -34.30
N ARG A 217 -1.95 -14.36 -34.57
CA ARG A 217 -1.07 -13.74 -35.58
C ARG A 217 0.41 -13.95 -35.24
N GLY A 218 1.19 -14.42 -36.21
CA GLY A 218 2.63 -14.64 -36.08
C GLY A 218 3.03 -15.93 -35.34
N TRP A 219 2.04 -16.70 -34.88
CA TRP A 219 2.18 -18.02 -34.28
C TRP A 219 1.55 -19.10 -35.18
N ASP A 220 1.67 -18.89 -36.49
CA ASP A 220 1.11 -19.73 -37.55
C ASP A 220 2.22 -20.43 -38.34
N GLN A 221 1.85 -21.24 -39.33
CA GLN A 221 2.80 -21.94 -40.20
C GLN A 221 3.74 -21.02 -40.99
N LYS A 222 3.39 -19.74 -41.17
CA LYS A 222 4.25 -18.78 -41.88
C LYS A 222 5.46 -18.38 -41.05
N ASN A 223 5.37 -18.49 -39.71
CA ASN A 223 6.49 -18.29 -38.82
C ASN A 223 7.06 -19.62 -38.33
N TYR A 224 7.99 -20.17 -39.11
CA TYR A 224 8.56 -21.50 -38.88
C TYR A 224 9.12 -21.70 -37.47
N TYR A 225 9.78 -20.68 -36.90
CA TYR A 225 10.37 -20.76 -35.55
C TYR A 225 9.30 -20.96 -34.46
N TYR A 226 8.28 -20.11 -34.43
CA TYR A 226 7.21 -20.23 -33.44
C TYR A 226 6.33 -21.45 -33.68
N PHE A 227 6.11 -21.82 -34.95
CA PHE A 227 5.34 -23.01 -35.29
C PHE A 227 6.01 -24.29 -34.80
N GLN A 228 7.33 -24.46 -35.00
CA GLN A 228 8.09 -25.62 -34.47
C GLN A 228 8.02 -25.72 -32.94
N MET A 229 8.05 -24.57 -32.26
CA MET A 229 7.88 -24.52 -30.81
C MET A 229 6.48 -24.99 -30.38
N LEU A 230 5.42 -24.56 -31.09
CA LEU A 230 4.07 -25.05 -30.87
C LEU A 230 3.93 -26.55 -31.17
N THR A 231 4.63 -27.08 -32.19
CA THR A 231 4.66 -28.52 -32.48
C THR A 231 5.26 -29.32 -31.34
N SER A 232 6.39 -28.88 -30.81
CA SER A 232 7.01 -29.53 -29.64
C SER A 232 6.12 -29.45 -28.39
N LEU A 233 5.38 -28.34 -28.21
CA LEU A 233 4.41 -28.17 -27.13
C LEU A 233 3.21 -29.11 -27.29
N ALA A 234 2.71 -29.26 -28.53
CA ALA A 234 1.62 -30.15 -28.90
C ALA A 234 1.99 -31.62 -28.67
N ASP A 235 3.20 -32.03 -29.04
CA ASP A 235 3.71 -33.38 -28.79
C ASP A 235 3.79 -33.70 -27.28
N HIS A 236 4.19 -32.73 -26.46
CA HIS A 236 4.33 -32.92 -25.01
C HIS A 236 2.98 -33.01 -24.29
N TYR A 237 2.02 -32.14 -24.63
CA TYR A 237 0.71 -32.08 -23.97
C TYR A 237 -0.38 -32.90 -24.69
N GLY A 238 -0.10 -33.45 -25.87
CA GLY A 238 -1.00 -34.30 -26.64
C GLY A 238 -2.22 -33.56 -27.19
N PHE A 239 -2.04 -32.36 -27.76
CA PHE A 239 -3.14 -31.62 -28.42
C PHE A 239 -2.90 -31.43 -29.91
N ASP A 240 -3.97 -31.26 -30.67
CA ASP A 240 -3.90 -31.07 -32.12
C ASP A 240 -3.76 -29.59 -32.49
N LEU A 241 -2.75 -29.27 -33.31
CA LEU A 241 -2.50 -27.92 -33.82
C LEU A 241 -3.39 -27.52 -34.99
N HIS A 242 -4.06 -28.48 -35.61
CA HIS A 242 -4.98 -28.31 -36.73
C HIS A 242 -6.44 -28.27 -36.30
N ALA A 243 -6.74 -28.61 -35.04
CA ALA A 243 -8.06 -28.40 -34.47
C ALA A 243 -8.34 -26.91 -34.25
N PRO A 244 -9.61 -26.45 -34.37
CA PRO A 244 -10.03 -25.11 -33.99
C PRO A 244 -9.59 -24.76 -32.57
N PHE A 245 -9.08 -23.55 -32.34
CA PHE A 245 -8.54 -23.14 -31.03
C PHE A 245 -9.60 -23.23 -29.92
N ASN A 246 -10.84 -22.84 -30.21
CA ASN A 246 -11.96 -22.91 -29.28
C ASN A 246 -12.36 -24.34 -28.87
N SER A 247 -11.99 -25.34 -29.67
CA SER A 247 -12.26 -26.76 -29.38
C SER A 247 -11.24 -27.37 -28.40
N LEU A 248 -10.09 -26.71 -28.21
CA LEU A 248 -9.06 -27.17 -27.30
C LEU A 248 -9.50 -27.06 -25.84
N PRO A 249 -9.09 -27.97 -24.94
CA PRO A 249 -9.37 -27.85 -23.51
C PRO A 249 -8.83 -26.54 -22.93
N LYS A 250 -9.58 -25.91 -22.01
CA LYS A 250 -9.18 -24.63 -21.38
C LYS A 250 -7.78 -24.66 -20.76
N LYS A 251 -7.38 -25.78 -20.15
CA LYS A 251 -6.02 -25.96 -19.61
C LYS A 251 -4.95 -25.85 -20.69
N THR A 252 -5.20 -26.41 -21.86
CA THR A 252 -4.29 -26.34 -23.01
C THR A 252 -4.23 -24.91 -23.56
N GLN A 253 -5.37 -24.24 -23.70
CA GLN A 253 -5.41 -22.83 -24.10
C GLN A 253 -4.64 -21.94 -23.11
N ASP A 254 -4.79 -22.17 -21.80
CA ASP A 254 -4.04 -21.46 -20.76
C ASP A 254 -2.53 -21.71 -20.86
N VAL A 255 -2.09 -22.95 -21.11
CA VAL A 255 -0.66 -23.28 -21.30
C VAL A 255 -0.11 -22.57 -22.54
N ILE A 256 -0.86 -22.54 -23.65
CA ILE A 256 -0.46 -21.84 -24.88
C ILE A 256 -0.33 -20.33 -24.62
N LEU A 257 -1.29 -19.73 -23.93
CA LEU A 257 -1.31 -18.27 -23.73
C LEU A 257 -0.36 -17.80 -22.62
N LYS A 258 -0.35 -18.48 -21.47
CA LYS A 258 0.34 -18.04 -20.23
C LYS A 258 1.63 -18.82 -19.93
N GLY A 259 1.88 -19.92 -20.65
CA GLY A 259 3.08 -20.73 -20.51
C GLY A 259 2.90 -22.00 -19.66
N SER A 260 3.94 -22.84 -19.63
CA SER A 260 3.95 -24.12 -18.90
C SER A 260 4.38 -24.00 -17.42
N GLY A 261 4.58 -22.77 -16.93
CA GLY A 261 5.04 -22.48 -15.58
C GLY A 261 6.48 -22.97 -15.36
N ARG A 262 6.66 -23.97 -14.50
CA ARG A 262 7.98 -24.59 -14.20
C ARG A 262 8.22 -25.90 -14.96
N THR A 263 7.26 -26.35 -15.75
CA THR A 263 7.36 -27.63 -16.48
C THR A 263 8.32 -27.47 -17.65
N GLU A 264 9.43 -28.20 -17.63
CA GLU A 264 10.38 -28.23 -18.75
C GLU A 264 9.86 -29.07 -19.90
N ILE A 265 10.00 -28.53 -21.11
CA ILE A 265 9.53 -29.14 -22.35
C ILE A 265 10.71 -29.23 -23.30
N GLU A 266 10.77 -30.33 -24.04
CA GLU A 266 11.81 -30.57 -25.03
C GLU A 266 11.44 -29.91 -26.35
N PHE A 267 12.12 -28.81 -26.68
CA PHE A 267 11.93 -28.06 -27.92
C PHE A 267 12.99 -28.44 -28.95
N LYS A 268 12.52 -28.80 -30.15
CA LYS A 268 13.37 -29.12 -31.30
C LYS A 268 13.45 -27.90 -32.22
N TYR A 269 14.64 -27.36 -32.39
CA TYR A 269 14.93 -26.22 -33.27
C TYR A 269 15.68 -26.70 -34.51
N ILE A 270 15.19 -26.33 -35.68
CA ILE A 270 15.84 -26.67 -36.95
C ILE A 270 16.48 -25.39 -37.49
N ASN A 271 17.80 -25.43 -37.69
CA ASN A 271 18.53 -24.31 -38.30
C ASN A 271 18.36 -24.32 -39.82
N ASP A 272 18.71 -23.22 -40.50
CA ASP A 272 18.63 -23.08 -41.96
C ASP A 272 19.38 -24.18 -42.75
N ARG A 273 20.35 -24.86 -42.12
CA ARG A 273 21.13 -25.97 -42.68
C ARG A 273 20.50 -27.35 -42.47
N GLY A 274 19.36 -27.44 -41.80
CA GLY A 274 18.66 -28.70 -41.49
C GLY A 274 19.11 -29.40 -40.20
N ASP A 275 20.12 -28.87 -39.50
CA ASP A 275 20.58 -29.43 -38.22
C ASP A 275 19.53 -29.23 -37.12
N ILE A 276 19.21 -30.32 -36.40
CA ILE A 276 18.26 -30.31 -35.29
C ILE A 276 19.01 -30.09 -33.98
N ARG A 277 18.68 -29.01 -33.26
CA ARG A 277 19.12 -28.77 -31.87
C ARG A 277 17.96 -28.96 -30.92
N VAL A 278 18.17 -29.82 -29.92
CA VAL A 278 17.21 -30.06 -28.85
C VAL A 278 17.59 -29.23 -27.63
N LYS A 279 16.63 -28.51 -27.06
CA LYS A 279 16.79 -27.78 -25.79
C LYS A 279 15.62 -28.08 -24.87
N ARG A 280 15.88 -28.12 -23.56
CA ARG A 280 14.86 -28.24 -22.53
C ARG A 280 14.72 -26.94 -21.78
N HIS A 281 13.51 -26.40 -21.77
CA HIS A 281 13.16 -25.23 -20.95
C HIS A 281 11.64 -25.14 -20.83
N PRO A 282 11.12 -24.36 -19.86
CA PRO A 282 9.70 -24.05 -19.81
C PRO A 282 9.22 -23.26 -21.01
N PHE A 283 7.99 -23.48 -21.43
CA PHE A 283 7.33 -22.65 -22.42
C PHE A 283 6.91 -21.33 -21.76
N GLU A 284 7.42 -20.23 -22.28
CA GLU A 284 7.14 -18.89 -21.77
C GLU A 284 5.67 -18.49 -21.91
N GLY A 285 4.98 -18.97 -22.94
CA GLY A 285 3.63 -18.55 -23.28
C GLY A 285 3.61 -17.38 -24.26
N ILE A 286 2.56 -17.33 -25.08
CA ILE A 286 2.40 -16.31 -26.13
C ILE A 286 2.30 -14.90 -25.52
N LEU A 287 1.47 -14.72 -24.48
CA LEU A 287 1.23 -13.40 -23.89
C LEU A 287 2.49 -12.82 -23.23
N ASN A 288 3.24 -13.66 -22.51
CA ASN A 288 4.50 -13.25 -21.88
C ASN A 288 5.55 -12.89 -22.94
N THR A 289 5.60 -13.63 -24.04
CA THR A 289 6.49 -13.32 -25.18
C THR A 289 6.14 -11.97 -25.81
N LEU A 290 4.84 -11.68 -26.00
CA LEU A 290 4.37 -10.38 -26.52
C LEU A 290 4.71 -9.24 -25.54
N GLU A 291 4.53 -9.47 -24.24
CA GLU A 291 4.85 -8.49 -23.20
C GLU A 291 6.34 -8.16 -23.16
N ARG A 292 7.21 -9.18 -23.18
CA ARG A 292 8.67 -8.98 -23.28
C ARG A 292 9.03 -8.23 -24.55
N ARG A 293 8.48 -8.64 -25.70
CA ARG A 293 8.78 -8.00 -26.99
C ARG A 293 8.33 -6.53 -27.01
N TYR A 294 7.20 -6.20 -26.40
CA TYR A 294 6.72 -4.81 -26.28
C TYR A 294 7.64 -3.95 -25.42
N ARG A 295 8.17 -4.53 -24.34
CA ARG A 295 9.08 -3.87 -23.40
C ARG A 295 10.47 -3.64 -24.00
N ASP A 296 11.01 -4.66 -24.66
CA ASP A 296 12.41 -4.70 -25.09
C ASP A 296 12.62 -4.19 -26.51
N THR A 297 11.56 -4.03 -27.33
CA THR A 297 11.69 -3.53 -28.71
C THR A 297 12.12 -2.06 -28.74
N GLU A 298 13.12 -1.74 -29.56
CA GLU A 298 13.50 -0.34 -29.83
C GLU A 298 12.69 0.27 -30.99
N SER A 299 12.03 -0.57 -31.80
CA SER A 299 11.22 -0.12 -32.94
C SER A 299 9.84 0.38 -32.51
N ASN A 300 9.55 1.66 -32.79
CA ASN A 300 8.25 2.27 -32.54
C ASN A 300 7.12 1.61 -33.34
N SER A 301 7.38 1.20 -34.59
CA SER A 301 6.36 0.53 -35.42
C SER A 301 5.90 -0.80 -34.81
N VAL A 302 6.85 -1.59 -34.29
CA VAL A 302 6.53 -2.86 -33.60
C VAL A 302 5.76 -2.58 -32.30
N ARG A 303 6.15 -1.54 -31.55
CA ARG A 303 5.47 -1.14 -30.32
C ARG A 303 4.02 -0.72 -30.59
N GLU A 304 3.77 0.06 -31.63
CA GLU A 304 2.42 0.49 -32.03
C GLU A 304 1.55 -0.68 -32.53
N GLU A 305 2.13 -1.65 -33.25
CA GLU A 305 1.40 -2.84 -33.67
C GLU A 305 0.96 -3.67 -32.47
N LEU A 306 1.87 -3.91 -31.52
CA LEU A 306 1.60 -4.68 -30.31
C LEU A 306 0.65 -3.96 -29.35
N ALA A 307 0.68 -2.63 -29.30
CA ALA A 307 -0.21 -1.83 -28.45
C ALA A 307 -1.70 -2.07 -28.76
N LYS A 308 -2.05 -2.51 -29.97
CA LYS A 308 -3.43 -2.84 -30.35
C LYS A 308 -4.01 -4.00 -29.54
N TYR A 309 -3.14 -4.89 -29.06
CA TYR A 309 -3.52 -6.05 -28.25
C TYR A 309 -3.52 -5.76 -26.75
N ILE A 310 -3.12 -4.56 -26.33
CA ILE A 310 -3.09 -4.16 -24.94
C ILE A 310 -4.48 -3.67 -24.54
N SER A 311 -4.97 -4.20 -23.43
CA SER A 311 -6.11 -3.66 -22.68
C SER A 311 -5.62 -3.11 -21.35
N THR A 312 -6.42 -2.25 -20.73
CA THR A 312 -6.18 -1.75 -19.38
C THR A 312 -7.14 -2.42 -18.40
N LYS A 313 -6.67 -2.65 -17.18
CA LYS A 313 -7.50 -3.02 -16.03
C LYS A 313 -7.14 -2.15 -14.86
N SER A 314 -8.02 -2.02 -13.88
CA SER A 314 -7.70 -1.38 -12.61
C SER A 314 -6.50 -2.07 -11.95
N CYS A 315 -5.58 -1.28 -11.41
CA CYS A 315 -4.42 -1.80 -10.73
C CYS A 315 -4.83 -2.62 -9.51
N SER A 316 -4.31 -3.84 -9.37
CA SER A 316 -4.66 -4.73 -8.25
C SER A 316 -4.22 -4.22 -6.88
N SER A 317 -3.13 -3.44 -6.82
CA SER A 317 -2.57 -2.93 -5.56
C SER A 317 -3.31 -1.71 -5.03
N CYS A 318 -3.62 -0.73 -5.90
CA CYS A 318 -4.35 0.47 -5.50
C CYS A 318 -5.86 0.38 -5.73
N GLY A 319 -6.37 -0.62 -6.44
CA GLY A 319 -7.78 -0.73 -6.80
C GLY A 319 -8.25 0.32 -7.80
N GLY A 320 -7.34 1.02 -8.48
CA GLY A 320 -7.66 2.13 -9.38
C GLY A 320 -7.42 3.52 -8.82
N THR A 321 -7.26 3.66 -7.50
CA THR A 321 -7.19 4.97 -6.81
C THR A 321 -5.89 5.74 -7.02
N ARG A 322 -4.90 5.14 -7.71
CA ARG A 322 -3.60 5.75 -8.06
C ARG A 322 -2.65 6.03 -6.89
N LEU A 323 -3.12 5.97 -5.66
CA LEU A 323 -2.36 6.30 -4.46
C LEU A 323 -1.75 5.06 -3.79
N ARG A 324 -0.66 5.28 -3.05
CA ARG A 324 -0.04 4.29 -2.17
C ARG A 324 -0.93 3.94 -0.97
N LEU A 325 -0.59 2.87 -0.25
CA LEU A 325 -1.42 2.37 0.85
C LEU A 325 -1.61 3.41 1.96
N GLU A 326 -0.54 4.07 2.37
CA GLU A 326 -0.49 5.07 3.43
C GLU A 326 -1.48 6.22 3.14
N ALA A 327 -1.40 6.79 1.93
CA ALA A 327 -2.22 7.92 1.50
C ALA A 327 -3.72 7.58 1.39
N ARG A 328 -4.05 6.31 1.14
CA ARG A 328 -5.44 5.83 1.07
C ARG A 328 -6.08 5.61 2.44
N ASN A 329 -5.26 5.52 3.49
CA ASN A 329 -5.72 5.26 4.85
C ASN A 329 -5.64 6.54 5.71
N VAL A 330 -6.04 7.67 5.13
CA VAL A 330 -6.20 8.94 5.85
C VAL A 330 -7.63 9.40 5.67
N PHE A 331 -8.26 9.76 6.78
CA PHE A 331 -9.70 9.95 6.87
C PHE A 331 -10.07 11.36 7.34
N ILE A 332 -11.16 11.90 6.80
CA ILE A 332 -11.86 13.07 7.30
C ILE A 332 -13.32 12.66 7.49
N ALA A 333 -13.80 12.69 8.74
CA ALA A 333 -15.15 12.22 9.09
C ALA A 333 -15.47 10.84 8.50
N ASP A 334 -14.54 9.89 8.67
CA ASP A 334 -14.59 8.51 8.17
C ASP A 334 -14.59 8.33 6.65
N THR A 335 -14.38 9.40 5.88
CA THR A 335 -14.22 9.33 4.42
C THR A 335 -12.77 9.54 4.01
N THR A 336 -12.30 8.73 3.07
CA THR A 336 -10.94 8.81 2.50
C THR A 336 -10.90 9.69 1.25
N LEU A 337 -9.70 10.17 0.89
CA LEU A 337 -9.53 10.97 -0.33
C LEU A 337 -9.99 10.22 -1.61
N PRO A 338 -9.65 8.94 -1.82
CA PRO A 338 -10.19 8.17 -2.95
C PRO A 338 -11.71 8.12 -3.01
N GLU A 339 -12.39 8.01 -1.88
CA GLU A 339 -13.87 7.98 -1.85
C GLU A 339 -14.45 9.33 -2.27
N ILE A 340 -13.91 10.44 -1.76
CA ILE A 340 -14.36 11.79 -2.14
C ILE A 340 -14.24 12.04 -3.64
N VAL A 341 -13.16 11.58 -4.28
CA VAL A 341 -12.95 11.85 -5.71
C VAL A 341 -13.79 10.96 -6.63
N GLU A 342 -14.33 9.85 -6.11
CA GLU A 342 -15.26 8.97 -6.82
C GLU A 342 -16.73 9.42 -6.67
N LEU A 343 -17.06 10.20 -5.64
CA LEU A 343 -18.37 10.83 -5.50
C LEU A 343 -18.71 11.71 -6.72
N SER A 344 -20.00 11.85 -7.00
CA SER A 344 -20.45 12.89 -7.92
C SER A 344 -20.07 14.26 -7.35
N ILE A 345 -19.82 15.25 -8.22
CA ILE A 345 -19.49 16.61 -7.80
C ILE A 345 -20.59 17.19 -6.90
N ALA A 346 -21.86 16.85 -7.12
CA ALA A 346 -22.97 17.24 -6.25
C ALA A 346 -22.88 16.61 -4.85
N ASP A 347 -22.57 15.32 -4.76
CA ASP A 347 -22.44 14.61 -3.49
C ASP A 347 -21.19 15.08 -2.72
N ALA A 348 -20.08 15.31 -3.42
CA ALA A 348 -18.87 15.88 -2.84
C ALA A 348 -19.12 17.28 -2.29
N LEU A 349 -19.87 18.13 -2.99
CA LEU A 349 -20.27 19.45 -2.49
C LEU A 349 -21.11 19.34 -1.22
N THR A 350 -22.09 18.43 -1.21
CA THR A 350 -22.95 18.20 -0.04
C THR A 350 -22.13 17.69 1.16
N PHE A 351 -21.16 16.81 0.93
CA PHE A 351 -20.22 16.35 1.94
C PHE A 351 -19.48 17.53 2.58
N PHE A 352 -18.87 18.41 1.78
CA PHE A 352 -18.10 19.54 2.33
C PHE A 352 -18.96 20.65 2.95
N GLN A 353 -20.23 20.79 2.56
CA GLN A 353 -21.17 21.71 3.21
C GLN A 353 -21.67 21.20 4.57
N THR A 354 -21.76 19.87 4.73
CA THR A 354 -22.25 19.23 5.96
C THR A 354 -21.14 18.85 6.94
N LEU A 355 -19.90 18.78 6.46
CA LEU A 355 -18.72 18.45 7.27
C LEU A 355 -18.53 19.46 8.40
N LYS A 356 -18.61 18.97 9.63
CA LYS A 356 -18.27 19.73 10.84
C LYS A 356 -16.93 19.28 11.38
N LEU A 357 -15.99 20.21 11.45
CA LEU A 357 -14.71 20.03 12.12
C LEU A 357 -14.74 20.82 13.42
N GLU A 358 -14.09 20.31 14.46
CA GLU A 358 -14.03 20.95 15.78
C GLU A 358 -12.59 21.36 16.13
N GLY A 359 -12.49 22.35 17.02
CA GLY A 359 -11.23 22.83 17.58
C GLY A 359 -10.25 23.42 16.55
N GLN A 360 -8.96 23.18 16.77
CA GLN A 360 -7.87 23.72 15.96
C GLN A 360 -7.93 23.26 14.49
N ARG A 361 -8.44 22.04 14.24
CA ARG A 361 -8.60 21.50 12.88
C ARG A 361 -9.57 22.35 12.06
N ALA A 362 -10.66 22.82 12.66
CA ALA A 362 -11.63 23.67 11.98
C ALA A 362 -11.02 24.99 11.50
N GLN A 363 -10.24 25.66 12.36
CA GLN A 363 -9.59 26.93 12.05
C GLN A 363 -8.57 26.79 10.90
N ILE A 364 -7.81 25.68 10.87
CA ILE A 364 -6.83 25.41 9.81
C ILE A 364 -7.55 25.09 8.48
N ALA A 365 -8.66 24.36 8.54
CA ALA A 365 -9.41 23.94 7.36
C ALA A 365 -10.29 25.02 6.75
N GLU A 366 -10.74 26.03 7.50
CA GLU A 366 -11.76 27.00 7.07
C GLU A 366 -11.50 27.60 5.67
N LYS A 367 -10.29 28.13 5.44
CA LYS A 367 -9.93 28.73 4.15
C LYS A 367 -9.89 27.70 3.02
N VAL A 368 -9.38 26.49 3.29
CA VAL A 368 -9.25 25.42 2.30
C VAL A 368 -10.64 24.86 1.93
N MET A 369 -11.50 24.68 2.92
CA MET A 369 -12.89 24.25 2.76
C MET A 369 -13.70 25.22 1.93
N LYS A 370 -13.50 26.53 2.13
CA LYS A 370 -14.15 27.56 1.32
C LYS A 370 -13.77 27.43 -0.17
N GLU A 371 -12.49 27.31 -0.48
CA GLU A 371 -12.01 27.15 -1.86
C GLU A 371 -12.53 25.87 -2.53
N ILE A 372 -12.60 24.76 -1.78
CA ILE A 372 -13.18 23.49 -2.27
C ILE A 372 -14.66 23.69 -2.59
N ASN A 373 -15.43 24.27 -1.66
CA ASN A 373 -16.87 24.51 -1.84
C ASN A 373 -17.15 25.45 -3.02
N ASP A 374 -16.41 26.55 -3.15
CA ASP A 374 -16.60 27.53 -4.22
C ASP A 374 -16.35 26.90 -5.60
N ARG A 375 -15.30 26.07 -5.73
CA ARG A 375 -14.97 25.38 -6.99
C ARG A 375 -15.96 24.27 -7.32
N LEU A 376 -16.36 23.46 -6.35
CA LEU A 376 -17.39 22.44 -6.55
C LEU A 376 -18.73 23.09 -6.93
N GLN A 377 -19.12 24.17 -6.27
CA GLN A 377 -20.33 24.93 -6.57
C GLN A 377 -20.29 25.50 -7.99
N PHE A 378 -19.15 26.03 -8.43
CA PHE A 378 -18.97 26.47 -9.80
C PHE A 378 -19.21 25.34 -10.81
N LEU A 379 -18.64 24.15 -10.57
CA LEU A 379 -18.84 22.97 -11.44
C LEU A 379 -20.31 22.52 -11.49
N VAL A 380 -21.01 22.57 -10.36
CA VAL A 380 -22.46 22.31 -10.30
C VAL A 380 -23.23 23.35 -11.11
N ASN A 381 -22.90 24.64 -10.98
CA ASN A 381 -23.58 25.73 -11.69
C ASN A 381 -23.42 25.64 -13.22
N VAL A 382 -22.29 25.11 -13.70
CA VAL A 382 -22.01 24.87 -15.12
C VAL A 382 -22.67 23.57 -15.63
N GLY A 383 -23.31 22.78 -14.76
CA GLY A 383 -24.04 21.56 -15.13
C GLY A 383 -23.18 20.29 -15.19
N LEU A 384 -22.03 20.27 -14.52
CA LEU A 384 -21.13 19.10 -14.44
C LEU A 384 -21.38 18.24 -13.19
N ASN A 385 -22.54 18.38 -12.56
CA ASN A 385 -22.89 17.80 -11.27
C ASN A 385 -22.82 16.26 -11.20
N TYR A 386 -23.00 15.57 -12.33
CA TYR A 386 -23.00 14.10 -12.42
C TYR A 386 -21.60 13.48 -12.62
N LEU A 387 -20.57 14.30 -12.86
CA LEU A 387 -19.20 13.82 -13.03
C LEU A 387 -18.55 13.59 -11.66
N ASN A 388 -17.53 12.74 -11.62
CA ASN A 388 -16.64 12.60 -10.48
C ASN A 388 -15.28 13.27 -10.76
N LEU A 389 -14.52 13.55 -9.69
CA LEU A 389 -13.22 14.24 -9.79
C LEU A 389 -12.10 13.33 -10.31
N SER A 390 -12.25 12.01 -10.21
CA SER A 390 -11.30 11.02 -10.69
C SER A 390 -11.40 10.76 -12.20
N ARG A 391 -12.50 11.17 -12.86
CA ARG A 391 -12.72 10.99 -14.30
C ARG A 391 -11.53 11.52 -15.11
N SER A 392 -11.03 10.67 -16.00
CA SER A 392 -9.98 11.05 -16.95
C SER A 392 -10.49 12.18 -17.83
N ALA A 393 -9.69 13.24 -17.94
CA ALA A 393 -9.97 14.37 -18.80
C ALA A 393 -9.31 14.19 -20.17
N GLU A 394 -9.48 13.00 -20.76
CA GLU A 394 -9.14 12.77 -22.16
C GLU A 394 -10.09 13.60 -23.04
N THR A 395 -9.64 14.80 -23.37
CA THR A 395 -10.17 15.66 -24.44
C THR A 395 -9.19 15.72 -25.60
#